data_AF-A0AAF0TNN7-F1
#
_entry.id   AF-A0AAF0TNN7-F1
#
_cell.length_a   1.000
_cell.length_b   1.000
_cell.length_c   1.000
_cell.angle_alpha   90.00
_cell.angle_beta   90.00
_cell.angle_gamma   90.00
#
_symmetry.space_group_name_H-M   'P 1'
#
loop_
_entity.id
_entity.type
_entity.pdbx_description
1 polymer ?
#
loop_
_entity_poly.entity_id
_entity_poly.type
_entity_poly.pdbx_seq_one_letter_code
_entity_poly.pdbx_strand_id
1 'polypeptide(L)'
;MDASLKANEVIDSMVNLKKPGILCKLDIEKTYDHVNWGFLMDLLEKMGFGRKWKHWIKFCISTVNFSVLINGSPAGYFNSQRGLRQGDPLSPFLFLLVMEGLNNMIKISNREGWLRGFDVARAGRDSLKITRLQYADDTYIL
;
A
#
# COMPACT_ATOMS: atom_id res chain seq x y z
N MET A 1 -1.39 -9.37 -15.25
CA MET A 1 -2.76 -9.77 -15.64
C MET A 1 -3.33 -10.51 -14.43
N ASP A 2 -4.16 -9.90 -13.57
CA ASP A 2 -4.96 -10.70 -12.59
C ASP A 2 -5.83 -9.92 -11.59
N ALA A 3 -5.45 -8.72 -11.14
CA ALA A 3 -6.16 -8.05 -10.05
C ALA A 3 -7.48 -7.40 -10.50
N SER A 4 -7.46 -6.71 -11.64
CA SER A 4 -8.64 -6.12 -12.27
C SER A 4 -9.65 -7.18 -12.72
N LEU A 5 -9.18 -8.33 -13.22
CA LEU A 5 -10.05 -9.45 -13.59
C LEU A 5 -10.73 -10.06 -12.35
N LYS A 6 -9.96 -10.33 -11.28
CA LYS A 6 -10.50 -10.81 -9.99
C LYS A 6 -11.45 -9.80 -9.36
N ALA A 7 -11.16 -8.50 -9.47
CA ALA A 7 -12.07 -7.45 -9.00
C ALA A 7 -13.38 -7.46 -9.79
N ASN A 8 -13.32 -7.56 -11.12
CA ASN A 8 -14.51 -7.67 -11.97
C ASN A 8 -15.35 -8.91 -11.63
N GLU A 9 -14.73 -10.08 -11.46
CA GLU A 9 -15.45 -11.31 -11.06
C GLU A 9 -16.15 -11.15 -9.70
N VAL A 10 -15.48 -10.51 -8.73
CA VAL A 10 -16.06 -10.25 -7.42
C VAL A 10 -17.21 -9.26 -7.52
N ILE A 11 -17.07 -8.18 -8.30
CA ILE A 11 -18.14 -7.19 -8.55
C ILE A 11 -19.34 -7.86 -9.22
N ASP A 12 -19.11 -8.64 -10.28
CA ASP A 12 -20.15 -9.37 -11.00
C ASP A 12 -20.89 -10.32 -10.07
N SER A 13 -20.17 -11.00 -9.17
CA SER A 13 -20.79 -11.82 -8.12
C SER A 13 -21.67 -11.00 -7.18
N MET A 14 -21.24 -9.81 -6.75
CA MET A 14 -22.06 -8.93 -5.90
C MET A 14 -23.35 -8.49 -6.57
N VAL A 15 -23.23 -8.04 -7.82
CA VAL A 15 -24.35 -7.56 -8.63
C VAL A 15 -25.35 -8.68 -8.84
N ASN A 16 -24.88 -9.88 -9.19
CA ASN A 16 -25.72 -11.06 -9.38
C ASN A 16 -26.43 -11.49 -8.09
N LEU A 17 -25.77 -11.37 -6.93
CA LEU A 17 -26.35 -11.67 -5.63
C LEU A 17 -27.26 -10.57 -5.08
N LYS A 18 -27.40 -9.43 -5.78
CA LYS A 18 -28.17 -8.24 -5.37
C LYS A 18 -27.89 -7.78 -3.94
N LYS A 19 -26.66 -8.00 -3.45
CA LYS A 19 -26.25 -7.59 -2.12
C LYS A 19 -25.73 -6.14 -2.19
N PRO A 20 -26.27 -5.22 -1.37
CA PRO A 20 -25.74 -3.86 -1.31
C PRO A 20 -24.33 -3.89 -0.72
N GLY A 21 -23.42 -3.12 -1.32
CA GLY A 21 -22.01 -3.03 -0.91
C GLY A 21 -21.36 -1.79 -1.51
N ILE A 22 -20.20 -1.41 -0.99
CA ILE A 22 -19.40 -0.29 -1.49
C ILE A 22 -18.06 -0.84 -1.93
N LEU A 23 -17.68 -0.56 -3.17
CA LEU A 23 -16.32 -0.81 -3.65
C LEU A 23 -15.54 0.50 -3.64
N CYS A 24 -14.46 0.53 -2.86
CA CYS A 24 -13.52 1.65 -2.84
C CYS A 24 -12.25 1.24 -3.58
N LYS A 25 -12.00 1.86 -4.74
CA LYS A 25 -10.67 1.82 -5.37
C LYS A 25 -9.80 2.89 -4.72
N LEU A 26 -8.75 2.47 -4.02
CA LEU A 26 -7.67 3.33 -3.57
C LEU A 26 -6.61 3.32 -4.65
N ASP A 27 -6.50 4.45 -5.35
CA ASP A 27 -5.41 4.75 -6.26
C ASP A 27 -4.41 5.64 -5.51
N ILE A 28 -3.26 5.08 -5.15
CA ILE A 28 -2.25 5.81 -4.41
C ILE A 28 -1.36 6.54 -5.41
N GLU A 29 -1.73 7.76 -5.79
CA GLU A 29 -0.93 8.55 -6.72
C GLU A 29 0.50 8.74 -6.18
N LYS A 30 1.51 8.42 -7.00
CA LYS A 30 2.93 8.59 -6.65
C LYS A 30 3.25 8.00 -5.28
N THR A 31 2.84 6.74 -5.07
CA THR A 31 3.09 5.92 -3.88
C THR A 31 4.44 6.16 -3.22
N TYR A 32 5.50 6.12 -4.03
CA TYR A 32 6.87 6.29 -3.57
C TYR A 32 7.10 7.67 -2.98
N ASP A 33 6.59 8.75 -3.58
CA ASP A 33 6.87 10.14 -3.16
C ASP A 33 6.18 10.52 -1.84
N HIS A 34 5.14 9.77 -1.45
CA HIS A 34 4.28 10.10 -0.32
C HIS A 34 4.57 9.32 0.96
N VAL A 35 5.50 8.36 0.95
CA VAL A 35 5.81 7.54 2.14
C VAL A 35 6.30 8.41 3.30
N ASN A 36 5.55 8.44 4.40
CA ASN A 36 6.00 9.14 5.61
C ASN A 36 7.10 8.34 6.31
N TRP A 37 8.27 8.97 6.52
CA TRP A 37 9.41 8.30 7.15
C TRP A 37 9.18 7.96 8.61
N GLY A 38 8.49 8.80 9.38
CA GLY A 38 8.14 8.48 10.78
C GLY A 38 7.32 7.19 10.86
N PHE A 39 6.26 7.10 10.04
CA PHE A 39 5.46 5.88 9.92
C PHE A 39 6.30 4.66 9.52
N LEU A 40 7.17 4.78 8.51
CA LEU A 40 8.05 3.68 8.09
C LEU A 40 8.95 3.22 9.25
N MET A 41 9.54 4.16 10.01
CA MET A 41 10.41 3.84 11.13
C MET A 41 9.67 3.14 12.27
N ASP A 42 8.46 3.60 12.60
CA ASP A 42 7.59 2.98 13.61
C ASP A 42 7.13 1.58 13.17
N LEU A 43 6.83 1.41 11.89
CA LEU A 43 6.46 0.12 11.31
C LEU A 43 7.62 -0.87 11.42
N LEU A 44 8.83 -0.48 11.01
CA LEU A 44 10.03 -1.32 11.13
C LEU A 44 10.29 -1.72 12.58
N GLU A 45 10.07 -0.82 13.53
CA GLU A 45 10.16 -1.13 14.96
C GLU A 45 9.14 -2.19 15.38
N LYS A 46 7.87 -2.03 15.01
CA LYS A 46 6.80 -2.99 15.32
C LYS A 46 7.03 -4.35 14.66
N MET A 47 7.69 -4.39 13.50
CA MET A 47 8.07 -5.63 12.82
C MET A 47 9.35 -6.28 13.41
N GLY A 48 9.97 -5.68 14.42
CA GLY A 48 11.12 -6.27 15.12
C GLY A 48 12.48 -6.01 14.46
N PHE A 49 12.57 -5.06 13.52
CA PHE A 49 13.85 -4.74 12.90
C PHE A 49 14.81 -4.08 13.92
N GLY A 50 16.03 -4.58 13.97
CA GLY A 50 17.05 -4.12 14.90
C GLY A 50 17.46 -2.66 14.68
N ARG A 51 17.96 -1.99 15.73
CA ARG A 51 18.35 -0.57 15.73
C ARG A 51 19.32 -0.21 14.59
N LYS A 52 20.31 -1.08 14.34
CA LYS A 52 21.31 -0.88 13.28
C LYS A 52 20.67 -0.82 11.89
N TRP A 53 19.75 -1.73 11.61
CA TRP A 53 19.05 -1.79 10.32
C TRP A 53 18.15 -0.58 10.13
N LYS A 54 17.36 -0.22 11.16
CA LYS A 54 16.56 1.02 11.19
C LYS A 54 17.43 2.26 10.91
N HIS A 55 18.60 2.37 11.53
CA HIS A 55 19.51 3.49 11.32
C HIS A 55 20.02 3.58 9.88
N TRP A 56 20.38 2.45 9.27
CA TRP A 56 20.78 2.40 7.86
C TRP A 56 19.66 2.84 6.93
N ILE A 57 18.43 2.32 7.11
CA ILE A 57 17.29 2.75 6.31
C ILE A 57 17.04 4.25 6.47
N LYS A 58 17.03 4.76 7.71
CA LYS A 58 16.86 6.20 7.97
C LYS A 58 17.94 7.03 7.28
N PHE A 59 19.19 6.59 7.31
CA PHE A 59 20.29 7.24 6.60
C PHE A 59 20.04 7.24 5.09
N CYS A 60 19.80 6.07 4.49
CA CYS A 60 19.59 5.93 3.04
C CYS A 60 18.45 6.81 2.51
N ILE A 61 17.31 6.86 3.21
CA ILE A 61 16.17 7.64 2.75
C ILE A 61 16.34 9.15 3.01
N SER A 62 17.05 9.56 4.07
CA SER A 62 17.16 10.97 4.46
C SER A 62 18.27 11.76 3.76
N THR A 63 19.27 11.09 3.20
CA THR A 63 20.39 11.75 2.52
C THR A 63 20.14 12.04 1.03
N VAL A 64 18.92 11.79 0.55
CA VAL A 64 18.58 12.01 -0.86
C VAL A 64 18.35 13.51 -1.11
N ASN A 65 19.19 14.08 -1.99
CA ASN A 65 19.07 15.44 -2.49
C ASN A 65 18.39 15.47 -3.86
N PHE A 66 17.55 16.48 -4.07
CA PHE A 66 16.86 16.77 -5.31
C PHE A 66 17.33 18.12 -5.85
N SER A 67 17.34 18.25 -7.18
CA SER A 67 17.67 19.51 -7.87
C SER A 67 16.58 19.81 -8.89
N VAL A 68 16.27 21.09 -9.10
CA VAL A 68 15.37 21.50 -10.18
C VAL A 68 16.18 21.63 -11.46
N LEU A 69 15.72 21.03 -12.56
CA LEU A 69 16.37 21.22 -13.87
C LEU A 69 15.82 22.49 -14.52
N ILE A 70 16.68 23.49 -14.72
CA ILE A 70 16.38 24.72 -15.47
C ILE A 70 17.13 24.64 -16.79
N ASN A 71 16.39 24.58 -17.91
CA ASN A 71 16.96 24.38 -19.25
C ASN A 71 17.90 23.16 -19.33
N GLY A 72 17.52 22.06 -18.66
CA GLY A 72 18.31 20.83 -18.60
C GLY A 72 19.51 20.86 -17.65
N SER A 73 19.80 22.01 -17.02
CA SER A 73 20.89 22.14 -16.06
C SER A 73 20.36 22.10 -14.62
N PRO A 74 20.97 21.32 -13.71
CA PRO A 74 20.62 21.33 -12.29
C PRO A 74 20.80 22.72 -11.66
N ALA A 75 19.78 23.21 -10.97
CA ALA A 75 19.78 24.47 -10.26
C ALA A 75 19.29 24.26 -8.82
N GLY A 76 20.17 24.55 -7.86
CA GLY A 76 19.91 24.39 -6.43
C GLY A 76 19.80 22.92 -5.99
N TYR A 77 19.79 22.73 -4.67
CA TYR A 77 19.54 21.44 -4.03
C TYR A 77 18.56 21.61 -2.88
N PHE A 78 17.68 20.64 -2.73
CA PHE A 78 16.79 20.53 -1.57
C PHE A 78 16.69 19.07 -1.14
N ASN A 79 16.58 18.87 0.18
CA ASN A 79 16.35 17.55 0.74
C ASN A 79 14.87 17.21 0.68
N SER A 80 14.54 15.93 0.48
CA SER A 80 13.18 15.47 0.78
C SER A 80 13.00 15.26 2.29
N GLN A 81 11.75 15.33 2.73
CA GLN A 81 11.33 14.99 4.10
C GLN A 81 10.42 13.74 4.13
N ARG A 82 10.12 13.19 2.96
CA ARG A 82 9.26 12.01 2.78
C ARG A 82 9.59 11.30 1.47
N GLY A 83 8.99 10.14 1.31
CA GLY A 83 9.06 9.36 0.10
C GLY A 83 10.29 8.47 -0.03
N LEU A 84 10.25 7.61 -1.03
CA LEU A 84 11.26 6.62 -1.36
C LEU A 84 11.75 6.92 -2.77
N ARG A 85 13.06 6.78 -3.00
CA ARG A 85 13.65 7.10 -4.29
C ARG A 85 13.27 6.05 -5.33
N GLN A 86 12.60 6.45 -6.40
CA GLN A 86 12.41 5.56 -7.55
C GLN A 86 13.76 5.20 -8.20
N GLY A 87 13.92 3.93 -8.57
CA GLY A 87 15.18 3.39 -9.08
C GLY A 87 16.21 3.01 -8.00
N ASP A 88 15.95 3.29 -6.73
CA ASP A 88 16.73 2.71 -5.63
C ASP A 88 16.28 1.25 -5.39
N PRO A 89 17.22 0.29 -5.36
CA PRO A 89 16.89 -1.12 -5.16
C PRO A 89 16.19 -1.44 -3.82
N LEU A 90 16.32 -0.59 -2.79
CA LEU A 90 15.64 -0.79 -1.51
C LEU A 90 14.19 -0.29 -1.51
N SER A 91 13.87 0.70 -2.36
CA SER A 91 12.56 1.34 -2.35
C SER A 91 11.39 0.38 -2.56
N PRO A 92 11.44 -0.61 -3.48
CA PRO A 92 10.35 -1.58 -3.64
C PRO A 92 10.10 -2.39 -2.37
N PHE A 93 11.17 -2.81 -1.66
CA PHE A 93 11.03 -3.58 -0.43
C PHE A 93 10.42 -2.74 0.69
N LEU A 94 10.90 -1.51 0.88
CA LEU A 94 10.36 -0.60 1.89
C LEU A 94 8.90 -0.26 1.62
N PHE A 95 8.53 -0.11 0.34
CA PHE A 95 7.14 0.12 -0.06
C PHE A 95 6.24 -1.09 0.25
N LEU A 96 6.71 -2.31 0.01
CA LEU A 96 5.97 -3.53 0.38
C LEU A 96 5.68 -3.60 1.88
N LEU A 97 6.63 -3.19 2.73
CA LEU A 97 6.41 -3.13 4.17
C LEU A 97 5.31 -2.12 4.52
N VAL A 98 5.37 -0.90 3.95
CA VAL A 98 4.33 0.12 4.14
C VAL A 98 2.95 -0.42 3.75
N MET A 99 2.85 -1.13 2.63
CA MET A 99 1.62 -1.77 2.21
C MET A 99 1.17 -2.87 3.18
N GLU A 100 2.08 -3.64 3.78
CA GLU A 100 1.71 -4.59 4.84
C GLU A 100 1.21 -3.88 6.12
N GLY A 101 1.70 -2.68 6.40
CA GLY A 101 1.12 -1.80 7.43
C GLY A 101 -0.33 -1.44 7.13
N LEU A 102 -0.62 -0.96 5.91
CA LEU A 102 -1.99 -0.71 5.44
C LEU A 102 -2.85 -1.97 5.53
N ASN A 103 -2.27 -3.11 5.19
CA ASN A 103 -2.94 -4.39 5.23
C ASN A 103 -3.41 -4.78 6.62
N ASN A 104 -2.55 -4.55 7.61
CA ASN A 104 -2.88 -4.83 8.98
C ASN A 104 -3.98 -3.89 9.49
N MET A 105 -3.96 -2.61 9.09
CA MET A 105 -5.02 -1.66 9.44
C MET A 105 -6.39 -2.10 8.90
N ILE A 106 -6.47 -2.56 7.65
CA ILE A 106 -7.72 -3.09 7.08
C ILE A 106 -8.21 -4.33 7.84
N LYS A 107 -7.30 -5.24 8.22
CA LYS A 107 -7.65 -6.44 9.02
C LYS A 107 -8.22 -6.06 10.38
N ILE A 108 -7.61 -5.10 11.07
CA ILE A 108 -8.08 -4.58 12.36
C ILE A 108 -9.46 -3.96 12.18
N SER A 109 -9.65 -3.08 11.19
CA SER A 109 -10.96 -2.47 10.92
C SER A 109 -12.05 -3.49 10.64
N ASN A 110 -11.76 -4.60 9.97
CA ASN A 110 -12.73 -5.68 9.76
C ASN A 110 -13.01 -6.51 11.02
N ARG A 111 -12.02 -6.70 11.89
CA ARG A 111 -12.22 -7.37 13.19
C ARG A 111 -13.08 -6.53 14.13
N GLU A 112 -12.84 -5.23 14.17
CA GLU A 112 -13.56 -4.26 15.00
C GLU A 112 -14.94 -3.88 14.42
N GLY A 113 -15.30 -4.42 13.25
CA GLY A 113 -16.62 -4.22 12.64
C GLY A 113 -16.81 -2.91 11.86
N TRP A 114 -15.77 -2.07 11.75
CA TRP A 114 -15.80 -0.84 10.93
C TRP A 114 -15.87 -1.15 9.43
N LEU A 115 -15.31 -2.28 9.02
CA LEU A 115 -15.40 -2.81 7.65
C LEU A 115 -16.00 -4.21 7.72
N ARG A 116 -16.78 -4.58 6.71
CA ARG A 116 -17.31 -5.94 6.58
C ARG A 116 -17.12 -6.40 5.16
N GLY A 117 -16.15 -7.30 4.97
CA GLY A 117 -15.92 -7.90 3.65
C GLY A 117 -17.13 -8.68 3.12
N PHE A 118 -17.11 -8.94 1.82
CA PHE A 118 -18.17 -9.57 1.07
C PHE A 118 -18.04 -11.10 1.06
N ASP A 119 -19.13 -11.81 1.33
CA ASP A 119 -19.17 -13.27 1.26
C ASP A 119 -19.40 -13.73 -0.18
N VAL A 120 -18.35 -14.27 -0.81
CA VAL A 120 -18.44 -14.92 -2.11
C VAL A 120 -18.74 -16.40 -1.90
N ALA A 121 -19.97 -16.80 -2.22
CA ALA A 121 -20.37 -18.20 -2.21
C ALA A 121 -19.70 -18.94 -3.38
N ARG A 122 -18.87 -19.94 -3.07
CA ARG A 122 -18.41 -20.90 -4.08
C ARG A 122 -19.36 -22.09 -4.06
N ALA A 123 -19.81 -22.54 -5.23
CA ALA A 123 -20.69 -23.70 -5.34
C ALA A 123 -20.10 -24.90 -4.58
N GLY A 124 -20.75 -25.31 -3.48
CA GLY A 124 -20.40 -26.48 -2.68
C GLY A 124 -19.30 -26.33 -1.62
N ARG A 125 -18.84 -25.12 -1.26
CA ARG A 125 -17.88 -24.90 -0.15
C ARG A 125 -18.26 -23.69 0.73
N ASP A 126 -17.62 -23.60 1.90
CA ASP A 126 -17.68 -22.45 2.79
C ASP A 126 -17.49 -21.13 2.03
N SER A 127 -18.28 -20.12 2.41
CA SER A 127 -18.21 -18.78 1.84
C SER A 127 -16.85 -18.14 2.11
N LEU A 128 -16.17 -17.66 1.07
CA LEU A 128 -14.95 -16.90 1.23
C LEU A 128 -15.31 -15.43 1.46
N LYS A 129 -14.93 -14.88 2.62
CA LYS A 129 -15.10 -13.45 2.91
C LYS A 129 -13.94 -12.65 2.34
N ILE A 130 -14.22 -11.79 1.37
CA ILE A 130 -13.24 -10.93 0.71
C ILE A 130 -13.44 -9.50 1.19
N THR A 131 -12.47 -8.96 1.93
CA THR A 131 -12.48 -7.54 2.39
C THR A 131 -11.64 -6.64 1.48
N ARG A 132 -10.70 -7.21 0.73
CA ARG A 132 -9.82 -6.44 -0.15
C ARG A 132 -9.24 -7.27 -1.29
N LEU A 133 -8.83 -6.60 -2.35
CA LEU A 133 -7.99 -7.11 -3.42
C LEU A 133 -6.84 -6.13 -3.64
N GLN A 134 -5.61 -6.60 -3.66
CA GLN A 134 -4.43 -5.75 -3.75
C GLN A 134 -3.45 -6.26 -4.79
N TYR A 135 -2.93 -5.33 -5.58
CA TYR A 135 -1.87 -5.60 -6.52
C TYR A 135 -1.02 -4.35 -6.72
N ALA A 136 0.26 -4.44 -6.34
CA ALA A 136 1.18 -3.32 -6.35
C ALA A 136 0.59 -2.10 -5.62
N ASP A 137 0.27 -1.05 -6.37
CA ASP A 137 -0.29 0.22 -5.94
C ASP A 137 -1.83 0.27 -5.97
N ASP A 138 -2.49 -0.59 -6.76
CA ASP A 138 -3.95 -0.69 -6.79
C ASP A 138 -4.47 -1.47 -5.56
N THR A 139 -5.27 -0.81 -4.73
CA THR A 139 -5.97 -1.44 -3.61
C THR A 139 -7.48 -1.27 -3.73
N TYR A 140 -8.21 -2.37 -3.87
CA TYR A 140 -9.67 -2.40 -3.83
C TYR A 140 -10.12 -2.85 -2.44
N ILE A 141 -10.97 -2.07 -1.79
CA ILE A 141 -11.61 -2.41 -0.51
C ILE A 141 -13.10 -2.65 -0.76
N LEU A 142 -13.61 -3.74 -0.19
CA LEU A 142 -14.96 -4.28 -0.39
C LEU A 142 -15.72 -4.32 0.94
#